data_AF-A0A7C7KIS9-F1
#
_entry.id   AF-A0A7C7KIS9-F1
#
_cell.length_a   1.000
_cell.length_b   1.000
_cell.length_c   1.000
_cell.angle_alpha   90.00
_cell.angle_beta   90.00
_cell.angle_gamma   90.00
#
_symmetry.space_group_name_H-M   'P 1'
#
loop_
_entity.id
_entity.type
_entity.pdbx_description
1 polymer ?
#
loop_
_entity_poly.entity_id
_entity_poly.type
_entity_poly.pdbx_seq_one_letter_code
_entity_poly.pdbx_strand_id
1 'polypeptide(L)'
;MFELPTGEPVDAEMELGVARESFPFDFGCVTYYKPRAKNPVAHRLVCAGVASGWLCGTDKGRKYTAGAEAEEELKKLDDSTDLRVRGTVWTQAQFERVARDLLEAFTDPASLGTLLPMPRIEGHVPTKDLALLVEMLASSEVAHGACAIEDGMLIHAEGELPTGGDEFATIVQGHLSAMEELGGGIDQPRPLASSIALENGSLLLAPAGDAAIAVWTRPEADHTAMLANAAALLRTESAGLLDDDAAEPLPEGVEVKDSRGGIDQMISHLRIAKDESVTGYLESVPMEGEPVSITLVGGIPAGIRAKGADSTEGAVTRATSSSNRLRLVRLDRTMR
;
A
#
# COMPACT_ATOMS: atom_id res chain seq x y z
N MET A 1 3.89 7.14 -27.34
CA MET A 1 2.87 6.33 -26.65
C MET A 1 3.59 5.47 -25.64
N PHE A 2 2.93 5.12 -24.52
CA PHE A 2 3.50 4.17 -23.56
C PHE A 2 3.86 2.87 -24.27
N GLU A 3 5.09 2.39 -24.10
CA GLU A 3 5.47 1.07 -24.58
C GLU A 3 4.98 0.05 -23.54
N LEU A 4 3.94 -0.70 -23.90
CA LEU A 4 3.45 -1.78 -23.07
C LEU A 4 4.39 -3.00 -23.17
N PRO A 5 4.43 -3.87 -22.14
CA PRO A 5 5.26 -5.06 -22.15
C PRO A 5 5.02 -5.93 -23.37
N THR A 6 6.10 -6.51 -23.91
CA THR A 6 5.99 -7.49 -24.98
C THR A 6 5.42 -8.80 -24.44
N GLY A 7 4.56 -9.44 -25.23
CA GLY A 7 3.97 -10.74 -24.93
C GLY A 7 3.77 -11.56 -26.19
N GLU A 8 2.98 -12.63 -26.09
CA GLU A 8 2.72 -13.51 -27.23
C GLU A 8 1.74 -12.84 -28.20
N PRO A 9 2.06 -12.74 -29.50
CA PRO A 9 1.15 -12.12 -30.45
C PRO A 9 -0.10 -12.97 -30.64
N VAL A 10 -1.26 -12.34 -30.67
CA VAL A 10 -2.52 -12.98 -31.06
C VAL A 10 -2.51 -13.24 -32.57
N ASP A 11 -3.08 -14.37 -33.00
CA ASP A 11 -3.14 -14.76 -34.41
C ASP A 11 -3.79 -13.65 -35.27
N ALA A 12 -3.21 -13.41 -36.45
CA ALA A 12 -3.55 -12.30 -37.33
C ALA A 12 -4.94 -12.44 -37.98
N GLU A 13 -5.53 -13.64 -37.96
CA GLU A 13 -6.88 -13.89 -38.48
C GLU A 13 -8.00 -13.50 -37.49
N MET A 14 -7.68 -13.12 -36.25
CA MET A 14 -8.67 -12.79 -35.24
C MET A 14 -9.17 -11.34 -35.37
N GLU A 15 -10.49 -11.16 -35.44
CA GLU A 15 -11.13 -9.85 -35.47
C GLU A 15 -11.04 -9.19 -34.08
N LEU A 16 -10.16 -8.19 -33.93
CA LEU A 16 -9.89 -7.48 -32.67
C LEU A 16 -10.29 -5.99 -32.72
N GLY A 17 -11.22 -5.65 -33.63
CA GLY A 17 -11.71 -4.29 -33.84
C GLY A 17 -12.29 -3.63 -32.59
N VAL A 18 -12.48 -2.31 -32.65
CA VAL A 18 -12.96 -1.53 -31.50
C VAL A 18 -14.36 -1.96 -31.04
N ALA A 19 -15.22 -2.38 -31.96
CA ALA A 19 -16.57 -2.88 -31.66
C ALA A 19 -16.62 -4.21 -30.87
N ARG A 20 -15.50 -4.92 -30.72
CA ARG A 20 -15.47 -6.20 -30.00
C ARG A 20 -15.39 -6.02 -28.49
N GLU A 21 -16.29 -6.67 -27.76
CA GLU A 21 -16.37 -6.59 -26.30
C GLU A 21 -15.73 -7.79 -25.57
N SER A 22 -15.75 -8.98 -26.19
CA SER A 22 -15.21 -10.23 -25.61
C SER A 22 -14.00 -10.75 -26.37
N PHE A 23 -12.96 -11.19 -25.67
CA PHE A 23 -11.67 -11.62 -26.21
C PHE A 23 -11.42 -13.12 -26.03
N PRO A 24 -10.63 -13.73 -26.91
CA PRO A 24 -10.28 -15.15 -26.84
C PRO A 24 -9.11 -15.44 -25.87
N PHE A 25 -8.71 -14.45 -25.07
CA PHE A 25 -7.63 -14.54 -24.09
C PHE A 25 -8.00 -13.76 -22.84
N ASP A 26 -7.53 -14.22 -21.68
CA ASP A 26 -7.91 -13.64 -20.40
C ASP A 26 -7.14 -12.35 -20.10
N PHE A 27 -5.84 -12.32 -20.39
CA PHE A 27 -4.96 -11.18 -20.06
C PHE A 27 -4.17 -10.73 -21.28
N GLY A 28 -4.16 -9.43 -21.53
CA GLY A 28 -3.35 -8.89 -22.60
C GLY A 28 -3.71 -7.46 -22.96
N CYS A 29 -3.29 -7.05 -24.16
CA CYS A 29 -3.67 -5.78 -24.73
C CYS A 29 -3.95 -5.88 -26.22
N VAL A 30 -4.85 -5.02 -26.68
CA VAL A 30 -5.08 -4.75 -28.10
C VAL A 30 -4.54 -3.36 -28.39
N THR A 31 -3.61 -3.28 -29.33
CA THR A 31 -2.96 -2.03 -29.72
C THR A 31 -3.41 -1.61 -31.10
N TYR A 32 -3.77 -0.33 -31.24
CA TYR A 32 -4.29 0.26 -32.46
C TYR A 32 -3.28 1.19 -33.11
N TYR A 33 -3.25 1.19 -34.45
CA TYR A 33 -2.39 2.03 -35.27
C TYR A 33 -3.20 2.66 -36.40
N LYS A 34 -2.94 3.93 -36.72
CA LYS A 34 -3.38 4.50 -38.01
C LYS A 34 -2.67 3.74 -39.16
N PRO A 35 -3.27 3.59 -40.37
CA PRO A 35 -2.76 2.73 -41.44
C PRO A 35 -1.29 2.92 -41.83
N ARG A 36 -0.78 4.15 -41.72
CA ARG A 36 0.60 4.53 -42.08
C ARG A 36 1.48 4.86 -40.88
N ALA A 37 0.96 4.75 -39.65
CA ALA A 37 1.67 5.10 -38.44
C ALA A 37 2.47 3.90 -37.89
N LYS A 38 3.72 4.17 -37.50
CA LYS A 38 4.56 3.21 -36.77
C LYS A 38 4.28 3.23 -35.26
N ASN A 39 3.90 4.38 -34.75
CA ASN A 39 3.58 4.56 -33.34
C ASN A 39 2.13 4.16 -33.09
N PRO A 40 1.85 3.49 -31.97
CA PRO A 40 0.48 3.18 -31.61
C PRO A 40 -0.29 4.47 -31.27
N VAL A 41 -1.60 4.43 -31.48
CA VAL A 41 -2.53 5.55 -31.27
C VAL A 41 -3.53 5.28 -30.15
N ALA A 42 -3.76 4.01 -29.81
CA ALA A 42 -4.52 3.62 -28.63
C ALA A 42 -4.15 2.21 -28.15
N HIS A 43 -4.47 1.92 -26.89
CA HIS A 43 -4.40 0.59 -26.29
C HIS A 43 -5.71 0.28 -25.57
N ARG A 44 -6.12 -0.98 -25.64
CA ARG A 44 -7.20 -1.56 -24.84
C ARG A 44 -6.64 -2.71 -24.02
N LEU A 45 -6.78 -2.62 -22.70
CA LEU A 45 -6.31 -3.64 -21.75
C LEU A 45 -7.44 -4.66 -21.56
N VAL A 46 -7.09 -5.94 -21.69
CA VAL A 46 -8.02 -7.06 -21.60
C VAL A 46 -7.77 -7.81 -20.30
N CYS A 47 -8.83 -7.98 -19.52
CA CYS A 47 -8.84 -8.70 -18.26
C CYS A 47 -10.05 -9.63 -18.24
N ALA A 48 -9.86 -10.90 -17.84
CA ALA A 48 -10.89 -11.94 -17.82
C ALA A 48 -11.69 -12.05 -19.14
N GLY A 49 -11.03 -11.82 -20.27
CA GLY A 49 -11.66 -11.92 -21.59
C GLY A 49 -12.55 -10.74 -21.95
N VAL A 50 -12.54 -9.65 -21.20
CA VAL A 50 -13.26 -8.40 -21.52
C VAL A 50 -12.31 -7.21 -21.55
N ALA A 51 -12.70 -6.15 -22.27
CA ALA A 51 -11.97 -4.91 -22.22
C ALA A 51 -12.25 -4.19 -20.90
N SER A 52 -11.20 -3.94 -20.11
CA SER A 52 -11.32 -3.34 -18.78
C SER A 52 -10.62 -1.98 -18.68
N GLY A 53 -9.69 -1.68 -19.58
CA GLY A 53 -8.97 -0.41 -19.59
C GLY A 53 -8.67 0.13 -20.98
N TRP A 54 -8.52 1.45 -21.09
CA TRP A 54 -8.33 2.19 -22.33
C TRP A 54 -7.29 3.30 -22.17
N LEU A 55 -6.45 3.45 -23.20
CA LEU A 55 -5.52 4.57 -23.37
C LEU A 55 -5.62 5.07 -24.79
N CYS A 56 -5.78 6.38 -25.00
CA CYS A 56 -5.85 6.96 -26.34
C CYS A 56 -4.96 8.20 -26.45
N GLY A 57 -4.26 8.33 -27.58
CA GLY A 57 -3.50 9.54 -27.89
C GLY A 57 -4.43 10.66 -28.34
N THR A 58 -4.15 11.89 -27.91
CA THR A 58 -4.86 13.08 -28.41
C THR A 58 -4.12 13.71 -29.60
N ASP A 59 -4.85 14.33 -30.53
CA ASP A 59 -4.25 15.02 -31.67
C ASP A 59 -3.54 16.34 -31.28
N LYS A 60 -3.67 16.80 -30.01
CA LYS A 60 -3.09 18.07 -29.50
C LYS A 60 -1.95 17.82 -28.50
N GLY A 61 -0.76 17.54 -29.03
CA GLY A 61 0.48 17.42 -28.26
C GLY A 61 0.76 16.00 -27.73
N ARG A 62 1.82 15.81 -26.95
CA ARG A 62 2.17 14.51 -26.32
C ARG A 62 1.29 14.19 -25.09
N LYS A 63 -0.02 14.45 -25.17
CA LYS A 63 -0.97 14.17 -24.08
C LYS A 63 -1.82 12.96 -24.45
N TYR A 64 -2.06 12.10 -23.46
CA TYR A 64 -2.90 10.90 -23.56
C TYR A 64 -4.11 11.06 -22.65
N THR A 65 -5.22 10.47 -23.05
CA THR A 65 -6.40 10.25 -22.20
C THR A 65 -6.42 8.80 -21.75
N ALA A 66 -7.11 8.53 -20.65
CA ALA A 66 -7.22 7.22 -20.02
C ALA A 66 -8.67 6.96 -19.56
N GLY A 67 -9.05 5.71 -19.33
CA GLY A 67 -10.38 5.33 -18.84
C GLY A 67 -11.51 5.66 -19.83
N ALA A 68 -12.67 6.07 -19.32
CA ALA A 68 -13.86 6.36 -20.15
C ALA A 68 -13.60 7.39 -21.27
N GLU A 69 -12.81 8.43 -21.00
CA GLU A 69 -12.47 9.44 -22.00
C GLU A 69 -11.64 8.83 -23.15
N ALA A 70 -10.72 7.91 -22.84
CA ALA A 70 -9.95 7.21 -23.86
C ALA A 70 -10.79 6.23 -24.68
N GLU A 71 -11.79 5.61 -24.05
CA GLU A 71 -12.73 4.73 -24.75
C GLU A 71 -13.54 5.50 -25.81
N GLU A 72 -14.08 6.66 -25.44
CA GLU A 72 -14.83 7.52 -26.37
C GLU A 72 -13.95 8.02 -27.52
N GLU A 73 -12.73 8.45 -27.23
CA GLU A 73 -11.79 8.92 -28.26
C GLU A 73 -11.37 7.80 -29.22
N LEU A 74 -11.18 6.57 -28.71
CA LEU A 74 -10.90 5.41 -29.56
C LEU A 74 -12.07 5.10 -30.50
N LYS A 75 -13.31 5.16 -30.02
CA LYS A 75 -14.52 4.98 -30.84
C LYS A 75 -14.61 6.01 -31.96
N LYS A 76 -14.40 7.29 -31.66
CA LYS A 76 -14.34 8.37 -32.67
C LYS A 76 -13.24 8.13 -33.71
N LEU A 77 -12.10 7.60 -33.26
CA LEU A 77 -10.97 7.34 -34.14
C LEU A 77 -11.29 6.21 -35.13
N ASP A 78 -11.91 5.13 -34.65
CA ASP A 78 -12.36 3.99 -35.46
C ASP A 78 -13.39 4.42 -36.53
N ASP A 79 -14.36 5.26 -36.16
CA ASP A 79 -15.35 5.81 -37.09
C ASP A 79 -14.74 6.65 -38.21
N SER A 80 -13.59 7.28 -37.94
CA SER A 80 -12.94 8.22 -38.86
C SER A 80 -11.88 7.59 -39.76
N THR A 81 -11.30 6.46 -39.36
CA THR A 81 -10.12 5.87 -40.00
C THR A 81 -10.05 4.38 -39.70
N ASP A 82 -9.88 3.56 -40.73
CA ASP A 82 -9.61 2.13 -40.55
C ASP A 82 -8.33 1.91 -39.73
N LEU A 83 -8.47 1.33 -38.53
CA LEU A 83 -7.35 1.08 -37.64
C LEU A 83 -6.72 -0.28 -37.90
N ARG A 84 -5.39 -0.31 -37.97
CA ARG A 84 -4.63 -1.56 -37.92
C ARG A 84 -4.53 -2.01 -36.46
N VAL A 85 -4.86 -3.27 -36.22
CA VAL A 85 -4.94 -3.84 -34.87
C VAL A 85 -3.81 -4.85 -34.64
N ARG A 86 -3.30 -4.91 -33.41
CA ARG A 86 -2.37 -5.95 -32.96
C ARG A 86 -2.70 -6.38 -31.54
N GLY A 87 -3.05 -7.65 -31.36
CA GLY A 87 -3.25 -8.26 -30.04
C GLY A 87 -1.95 -8.82 -29.47
N THR A 88 -1.79 -8.69 -28.16
CA THR A 88 -0.70 -9.30 -27.38
C THR A 88 -1.32 -9.97 -26.15
N VAL A 89 -1.02 -11.24 -25.94
CA VAL A 89 -1.38 -12.01 -24.75
C VAL A 89 -0.26 -11.85 -23.71
N TRP A 90 -0.67 -11.68 -22.46
CA TRP A 90 0.21 -11.57 -21.31
C TRP A 90 -0.07 -12.68 -20.31
N THR A 91 0.92 -12.99 -19.47
CA THR A 91 0.64 -13.73 -18.25
C THR A 91 -0.12 -12.85 -17.26
N GLN A 92 -0.82 -13.46 -16.30
CA GLN A 92 -1.51 -12.73 -15.24
C GLN A 92 -0.56 -11.76 -14.50
N ALA A 93 0.64 -12.21 -14.13
CA ALA A 93 1.63 -11.38 -13.44
C ALA A 93 2.12 -10.18 -14.29
N GLN A 94 2.22 -10.34 -15.61
CA GLN A 94 2.55 -9.22 -16.52
C GLN A 94 1.42 -8.21 -16.58
N PHE A 95 0.18 -8.67 -16.66
CA PHE A 95 -1.00 -7.81 -16.63
C PHE A 95 -1.14 -7.08 -15.30
N GLU A 96 -0.96 -7.76 -14.17
CA GLU A 96 -1.00 -7.16 -12.83
C GLU A 96 -0.01 -6.01 -12.68
N ARG A 97 1.20 -6.15 -13.22
CA ARG A 97 2.20 -5.08 -13.22
C ARG A 97 1.72 -3.85 -14.00
N VAL A 98 1.18 -4.07 -15.20
CA VAL A 98 0.61 -2.99 -16.03
C VAL A 98 -0.57 -2.34 -15.33
N ALA A 99 -1.47 -3.14 -14.76
CA ALA A 99 -2.67 -2.64 -14.08
C ALA A 99 -2.33 -1.83 -12.82
N ARG A 100 -1.28 -2.20 -12.10
CA ARG A 100 -0.76 -1.43 -10.94
C ARG A 100 -0.13 -0.10 -11.36
N ASP A 101 0.62 -0.10 -12.46
CA ASP A 101 1.35 1.07 -12.95
C ASP A 101 0.44 2.06 -13.72
N LEU A 102 -0.71 1.62 -14.22
CA LEU A 102 -1.64 2.39 -15.07
C LEU A 102 -3.10 2.24 -14.59
N LEU A 103 -3.36 2.48 -13.31
CA LEU A 103 -4.70 2.40 -12.71
C LEU A 103 -5.70 3.34 -13.41
N GLU A 104 -5.25 4.50 -13.87
CA GLU A 104 -6.07 5.49 -14.57
C GLU A 104 -6.61 5.00 -15.93
N ALA A 105 -6.04 3.93 -16.49
CA ALA A 105 -6.53 3.34 -17.72
C ALA A 105 -7.88 2.63 -17.54
N PHE A 106 -8.24 2.23 -16.33
CA PHE A 106 -9.43 1.41 -16.08
C PHE A 106 -10.65 2.27 -15.80
N THR A 107 -11.75 1.95 -16.48
CA THR A 107 -13.04 2.66 -16.30
C THR A 107 -13.73 2.26 -15.01
N ASP A 108 -13.56 1.02 -14.59
CA ASP A 108 -14.09 0.48 -13.34
C ASP A 108 -12.99 -0.36 -12.64
N PRO A 109 -12.41 0.12 -11.54
CA PRO A 109 -11.41 -0.64 -10.79
C PRO A 109 -11.95 -1.95 -10.20
N ALA A 110 -13.27 -2.09 -9.99
CA ALA A 110 -13.87 -3.36 -9.58
C ALA A 110 -13.67 -4.47 -10.62
N SER A 111 -13.51 -4.11 -11.90
CA SER A 111 -13.14 -5.07 -12.97
C SER A 111 -11.78 -5.74 -12.75
N LEU A 112 -10.93 -5.17 -11.89
CA LEU A 112 -9.63 -5.72 -11.50
C LEU A 112 -9.67 -6.53 -10.20
N GLY A 113 -10.81 -6.55 -9.51
CA GLY A 113 -10.93 -6.97 -8.11
C GLY A 113 -10.55 -8.42 -7.80
N THR A 114 -10.55 -9.31 -8.80
CA THR A 114 -10.07 -10.70 -8.64
C THR A 114 -8.63 -10.91 -9.13
N LEU A 115 -8.02 -9.91 -9.77
CA LEU A 115 -6.71 -10.03 -10.44
C LEU A 115 -5.62 -9.28 -9.73
N LEU A 116 -5.92 -8.08 -9.23
CA LEU A 116 -4.97 -7.37 -8.40
C LEU A 116 -5.06 -7.93 -6.98
N PRO A 117 -3.94 -8.34 -6.37
CA PRO A 117 -3.96 -8.59 -4.94
C PRO A 117 -4.46 -7.32 -4.26
N MET A 118 -5.40 -7.47 -3.33
CA MET A 118 -5.93 -6.32 -2.60
C MET A 118 -4.76 -5.47 -2.07
N PRO A 119 -4.84 -4.13 -2.21
CA PRO A 119 -3.79 -3.23 -1.73
C PRO A 119 -3.44 -3.51 -0.28
N ARG A 120 -2.19 -3.27 0.10
CA ARG A 120 -1.73 -3.47 1.47
C ARG A 120 -1.39 -2.14 2.10
N ILE A 121 -1.71 -2.02 3.38
CA ILE A 121 -1.08 -1.04 4.26
C ILE A 121 0.20 -1.68 4.79
N GLU A 122 1.34 -1.11 4.42
CA GLU A 122 2.65 -1.66 4.78
C GLU A 122 3.19 -1.01 6.05
N GLY A 123 3.81 -1.82 6.90
CA GLY A 123 4.49 -1.36 8.11
C GLY A 123 3.54 -0.98 9.25
N HIS A 124 4.15 -0.58 10.37
CA HIS A 124 3.44 -0.06 11.53
C HIS A 124 2.85 1.32 11.21
N VAL A 125 1.58 1.52 11.56
CA VAL A 125 0.89 2.81 11.38
C VAL A 125 0.70 3.46 12.75
N PRO A 126 1.20 4.69 12.97
CA PRO A 126 0.99 5.41 14.22
C PRO A 126 -0.50 5.55 14.57
N THR A 127 -0.83 5.50 15.86
CA THR A 127 -2.22 5.58 16.37
C THR A 127 -2.98 6.82 15.87
N LYS A 128 -2.29 7.97 15.76
CA LYS A 128 -2.88 9.21 15.23
C LYS A 128 -3.26 9.07 13.75
N ASP A 129 -2.40 8.46 12.96
CA ASP A 129 -2.62 8.25 11.53
C ASP A 129 -3.71 7.20 11.30
N LEU A 130 -3.81 6.19 12.18
CA LEU A 130 -4.93 5.25 12.20
C LEU A 130 -6.27 5.95 12.44
N ALA A 131 -6.33 6.89 13.41
CA ALA A 131 -7.55 7.65 13.68
C ALA A 131 -7.96 8.52 12.48
N LEU A 132 -7.02 9.27 11.91
CA LEU A 132 -7.27 10.08 10.70
C LEU A 132 -7.72 9.22 9.52
N LEU A 133 -7.13 8.04 9.38
CA LEU A 133 -7.47 7.12 8.31
C LEU A 133 -8.89 6.56 8.48
N VAL A 134 -9.28 6.22 9.71
CA VAL A 134 -10.63 5.78 10.05
C VAL A 134 -11.66 6.88 9.79
N GLU A 135 -11.40 8.11 10.21
CA GLU A 135 -12.28 9.26 9.95
C GLU A 135 -12.47 9.47 8.44
N MET A 136 -11.39 9.41 7.66
CA MET A 136 -11.44 9.53 6.21
C MET A 136 -12.24 8.39 5.57
N LEU A 137 -12.00 7.14 5.97
CA LEU A 137 -12.72 5.98 5.45
C LEU A 137 -14.21 6.06 5.78
N ALA A 138 -14.56 6.48 7.00
CA ALA A 138 -15.94 6.69 7.43
C ALA A 138 -16.62 7.86 6.70
N SER A 139 -15.87 8.86 6.26
CA SER A 139 -16.40 9.99 5.48
C SER A 139 -16.77 9.63 4.03
N SER A 140 -16.34 8.46 3.55
CA SER A 140 -16.69 7.95 2.23
C SER A 140 -18.20 7.78 2.10
N GLU A 141 -18.79 8.23 0.99
CA GLU A 141 -20.24 8.15 0.78
C GLU A 141 -20.77 6.71 0.89
N VAL A 142 -19.96 5.72 0.53
CA VAL A 142 -20.30 4.28 0.55
C VAL A 142 -20.02 3.59 1.89
N ALA A 143 -19.36 4.27 2.84
CA ALA A 143 -19.13 3.75 4.17
C ALA A 143 -20.31 4.05 5.09
N HIS A 144 -20.65 3.09 5.94
CA HIS A 144 -21.52 3.30 7.10
C HIS A 144 -20.69 3.72 8.31
N GLY A 145 -19.56 3.05 8.53
CA GLY A 145 -18.63 3.35 9.60
C GLY A 145 -17.32 2.58 9.44
N ALA A 146 -16.29 3.01 10.16
CA ALA A 146 -14.97 2.40 10.15
C ALA A 146 -14.39 2.34 11.57
N CYS A 147 -13.45 1.42 11.80
CA CYS A 147 -12.68 1.39 13.04
C CYS A 147 -11.27 0.85 12.84
N ALA A 148 -10.37 1.26 13.74
CA ALA A 148 -9.04 0.71 13.92
C ALA A 148 -9.00 -0.12 15.20
N ILE A 149 -8.35 -1.29 15.12
CA ILE A 149 -8.28 -2.29 16.18
C ILE A 149 -6.83 -2.74 16.33
N GLU A 150 -6.36 -2.94 17.54
CA GLU A 150 -5.04 -3.49 17.86
C GLU A 150 -5.23 -4.50 19.00
N ASP A 151 -4.76 -5.73 18.83
CA ASP A 151 -4.92 -6.83 19.82
C ASP A 151 -6.36 -7.02 20.34
N GLY A 152 -7.36 -6.84 19.46
CA GLY A 152 -8.78 -6.93 19.80
C GLY A 152 -9.33 -5.76 20.61
N MET A 153 -8.54 -4.71 20.84
CA MET A 153 -8.97 -3.46 21.47
C MET A 153 -9.30 -2.41 20.40
N LEU A 154 -10.42 -1.73 20.60
CA LEU A 154 -10.82 -0.62 19.73
C LEU A 154 -9.91 0.58 19.98
N ILE A 155 -9.16 0.99 18.97
CA ILE A 155 -8.31 2.18 19.01
C ILE A 155 -9.13 3.43 18.70
N HIS A 156 -9.89 3.37 17.60
CA HIS A 156 -10.74 4.46 17.15
C HIS A 156 -11.90 3.91 16.31
N ALA A 157 -13.04 4.57 16.35
CA ALA A 157 -14.19 4.26 15.51
C ALA A 157 -14.91 5.54 15.12
N GLU A 158 -15.38 5.59 13.87
CA GLU A 158 -16.14 6.71 13.33
C GLU A 158 -17.30 6.18 12.48
N GLY A 159 -18.45 6.86 12.52
CA GLY A 159 -19.67 6.43 11.82
C GLY A 159 -20.43 5.29 12.52
N GLU A 160 -21.24 4.57 11.76
CA GLU A 160 -22.15 3.52 12.22
C GLU A 160 -21.58 2.12 11.92
N LEU A 161 -21.13 1.43 12.96
CA LEU A 161 -20.68 0.05 12.90
C LEU A 161 -21.86 -0.94 12.97
N PRO A 162 -21.71 -2.19 12.51
CA PRO A 162 -22.78 -3.20 12.53
C PRO A 162 -23.28 -3.58 13.93
N THR A 163 -22.42 -3.41 14.94
CA THR A 163 -22.73 -3.59 16.37
C THR A 163 -21.89 -2.61 17.20
N GLY A 164 -21.99 -2.67 18.52
CA GLY A 164 -21.17 -1.87 19.44
C GLY A 164 -19.66 -2.06 19.20
N GLY A 165 -18.88 -0.99 19.33
CA GLY A 165 -17.46 -0.98 18.96
C GLY A 165 -16.62 -2.09 19.58
N ASP A 166 -16.77 -2.36 20.87
CA ASP A 166 -16.01 -3.42 21.57
C ASP A 166 -16.39 -4.83 21.09
N GLU A 167 -17.68 -5.06 20.84
CA GLU A 167 -18.18 -6.33 20.30
C GLU A 167 -17.69 -6.52 18.86
N PHE A 168 -17.74 -5.45 18.06
CA PHE A 168 -17.25 -5.47 16.69
C PHE A 168 -15.74 -5.73 16.63
N ALA A 169 -14.95 -5.08 17.49
CA ALA A 169 -13.51 -5.31 17.60
C ALA A 169 -13.20 -6.78 17.93
N THR A 170 -13.96 -7.39 18.84
CA THR A 170 -13.83 -8.81 19.19
C THR A 170 -14.10 -9.72 17.99
N ILE A 171 -15.16 -9.45 17.23
CA ILE A 171 -15.51 -10.22 16.02
C ILE A 171 -14.41 -10.12 14.97
N VAL A 172 -13.93 -8.90 14.70
CA VAL A 172 -12.85 -8.64 13.73
C VAL A 172 -11.57 -9.34 14.14
N GLN A 173 -11.18 -9.27 15.43
CA GLN A 173 -9.99 -9.95 15.93
C GLN A 173 -10.08 -11.47 15.73
N GLY A 174 -11.23 -12.07 16.02
CA GLY A 174 -11.45 -13.50 15.78
C GLY A 174 -11.29 -13.88 14.31
N HIS A 175 -11.75 -13.03 13.40
CA HIS A 175 -11.55 -13.24 11.95
C HIS A 175 -10.08 -13.15 11.55
N LEU A 176 -9.36 -12.12 12.03
CA LEU A 176 -7.93 -11.94 11.72
C LEU A 176 -7.11 -13.14 12.19
N SER A 177 -7.32 -13.60 13.43
CA SER A 177 -6.64 -14.78 13.96
C SER A 177 -6.94 -16.06 13.16
N ALA A 178 -8.20 -16.26 12.74
CA ALA A 178 -8.55 -17.39 11.88
C ALA A 178 -7.86 -17.33 10.51
N MET A 179 -7.69 -16.13 9.95
CA MET A 179 -6.97 -15.92 8.70
C MET A 179 -5.47 -16.15 8.84
N GLU A 180 -4.86 -15.79 9.98
CA GLU A 180 -3.46 -16.10 10.27
C GLU A 180 -3.21 -17.60 10.38
N GLU A 181 -4.10 -18.32 11.08
CA GLU A 181 -4.03 -19.78 11.18
C GLU A 181 -4.15 -20.46 9.81
N LEU A 182 -5.10 -20.01 8.98
CA LEU A 182 -5.27 -20.50 7.62
C LEU A 182 -4.02 -20.25 6.79
N GLY A 183 -3.49 -19.03 6.85
CA GLY A 183 -2.27 -18.63 6.15
C GLY A 183 -1.07 -19.48 6.55
N GLY A 184 -0.87 -19.71 7.86
CA GLY A 184 0.17 -20.59 8.38
C GLY A 184 0.06 -22.03 7.87
N GLY A 185 -1.16 -22.54 7.68
CA GLY A 185 -1.41 -23.88 7.14
C GLY A 185 -0.99 -24.08 5.68
N ILE A 186 -0.85 -23.01 4.89
CA ILE A 186 -0.48 -23.05 3.46
C ILE A 186 0.84 -22.30 3.16
N ASP A 187 1.65 -22.03 4.19
CA ASP A 187 2.91 -21.28 4.10
C ASP A 187 2.72 -19.87 3.50
N GLN A 188 1.58 -19.25 3.82
CA GLN A 188 1.24 -17.85 3.52
C GLN A 188 1.03 -17.10 4.84
N PRO A 189 2.12 -16.79 5.57
CA PRO A 189 2.06 -16.42 7.00
C PRO A 189 1.36 -15.09 7.29
N ARG A 190 0.97 -14.31 6.28
CA ARG A 190 0.30 -13.02 6.48
C ARG A 190 -0.90 -12.88 5.54
N PRO A 191 -2.13 -13.15 6.02
CA PRO A 191 -3.33 -12.96 5.22
C PRO A 191 -3.41 -11.52 4.71
N LEU A 192 -3.98 -11.39 3.51
CA LEU A 192 -4.25 -10.11 2.88
C LEU A 192 -5.45 -9.42 3.55
N ALA A 193 -5.77 -8.22 3.07
CA ALA A 193 -7.10 -7.69 3.31
C ALA A 193 -8.17 -8.70 2.84
N SER A 194 -9.31 -8.70 3.51
CA SER A 194 -10.47 -9.55 3.23
C SER A 194 -11.68 -8.66 2.99
N SER A 195 -12.48 -9.04 2.00
CA SER A 195 -13.76 -8.41 1.68
C SER A 195 -14.85 -9.45 1.85
N ILE A 196 -15.84 -9.18 2.69
CA ILE A 196 -16.91 -10.10 3.04
C ILE A 196 -18.24 -9.47 2.69
N ALA A 197 -18.89 -9.96 1.64
CA ALA A 197 -20.24 -9.57 1.30
C ALA A 197 -21.25 -10.21 2.28
N LEU A 198 -22.12 -9.39 2.85
CA LEU A 198 -23.20 -9.78 3.76
C LEU A 198 -24.55 -9.32 3.20
N GLU A 199 -25.65 -9.75 3.81
CA GLU A 199 -27.01 -9.46 3.32
C GLU A 199 -27.31 -7.95 3.22
N ASN A 200 -26.84 -7.17 4.20
CA ASN A 200 -27.18 -5.75 4.34
C ASN A 200 -25.99 -4.80 4.10
N GLY A 201 -24.90 -5.29 3.54
CA GLY A 201 -23.68 -4.50 3.31
C GLY A 201 -22.46 -5.37 3.06
N SER A 202 -21.30 -4.74 3.02
CA SER A 202 -20.02 -5.41 2.82
C SER A 202 -19.03 -4.99 3.90
N LEU A 203 -18.17 -5.91 4.31
CA LEU A 203 -17.16 -5.69 5.34
C LEU A 203 -15.76 -5.80 4.73
N LEU A 204 -15.01 -4.71 4.77
CA LEU A 204 -13.59 -4.68 4.47
C LEU A 204 -12.80 -4.85 5.78
N LEU A 205 -11.88 -5.81 5.81
CA LEU A 205 -10.91 -6.01 6.90
C LEU A 205 -9.51 -5.94 6.30
N ALA A 206 -8.69 -5.01 6.76
CA ALA A 206 -7.34 -4.79 6.24
C ALA A 206 -6.31 -4.76 7.37
N PRO A 207 -5.34 -5.70 7.39
CA PRO A 207 -4.19 -5.61 8.28
C PRO A 207 -3.35 -4.36 7.99
N ALA A 208 -2.91 -3.68 9.05
CA ALA A 208 -2.12 -2.44 9.01
C ALA A 208 -0.98 -2.51 10.05
N GLY A 209 0.06 -3.28 9.70
CA GLY A 209 1.18 -3.54 10.62
C GLY A 209 0.75 -4.45 11.76
N ASP A 210 0.71 -3.86 12.95
CA ASP A 210 0.32 -4.47 14.23
C ASP A 210 -1.16 -4.21 14.55
N ALA A 211 -1.77 -3.23 13.86
CA ALA A 211 -3.18 -2.93 13.92
C ALA A 211 -3.94 -3.53 12.72
N ALA A 212 -5.25 -3.35 12.73
CA ALA A 212 -6.14 -3.65 11.62
C ALA A 212 -7.20 -2.57 11.47
N ILE A 213 -7.68 -2.40 10.24
CA ILE A 213 -8.76 -1.49 9.89
C ILE A 213 -9.95 -2.32 9.44
N ALA A 214 -11.13 -2.00 9.96
CA ALA A 214 -12.38 -2.57 9.53
C ALA A 214 -13.30 -1.46 9.01
N VAL A 215 -13.95 -1.67 7.87
CA VAL A 215 -14.90 -0.72 7.29
C VAL A 215 -16.18 -1.45 6.94
N TRP A 216 -17.29 -0.99 7.52
CA TRP A 216 -18.63 -1.40 7.16
C TRP A 216 -19.16 -0.50 6.06
N THR A 217 -19.54 -1.10 4.93
CA THR A 217 -19.88 -0.38 3.70
C THR A 217 -21.18 -0.88 3.10
N ARG A 218 -21.69 -0.14 2.12
CA ARG A 218 -22.76 -0.61 1.24
C ARG A 218 -22.29 -1.78 0.38
N PRO A 219 -23.21 -2.65 -0.09
CA PRO A 219 -22.85 -3.80 -0.93
C PRO A 219 -22.05 -3.45 -2.19
N GLU A 220 -22.25 -2.26 -2.75
CA GLU A 220 -21.62 -1.79 -3.99
C GLU A 220 -20.25 -1.13 -3.78
N ALA A 221 -19.72 -1.11 -2.55
CA ALA A 221 -18.46 -0.43 -2.26
C ALA A 221 -17.25 -1.11 -2.92
N ASP A 222 -16.43 -0.31 -3.61
CA ASP A 222 -15.14 -0.76 -4.13
C ASP A 222 -14.07 -0.75 -3.02
N HIS A 223 -13.98 -1.87 -2.32
CA HIS A 223 -12.98 -2.08 -1.26
C HIS A 223 -11.54 -2.01 -1.75
N THR A 224 -11.28 -2.33 -3.03
CA THR A 224 -9.94 -2.24 -3.62
C THR A 224 -9.53 -0.77 -3.75
N ALA A 225 -10.40 0.07 -4.30
CA ALA A 225 -10.15 1.50 -4.43
C ALA A 225 -10.03 2.19 -3.07
N MET A 226 -10.92 1.86 -2.12
CA MET A 226 -10.85 2.41 -0.76
C MET A 226 -9.51 2.10 -0.09
N LEU A 227 -9.04 0.86 -0.17
CA LEU A 227 -7.79 0.46 0.45
C LEU A 227 -6.56 1.00 -0.31
N ALA A 228 -6.64 1.14 -1.64
CA ALA A 228 -5.59 1.78 -2.43
C ALA A 228 -5.41 3.25 -2.05
N ASN A 229 -6.51 3.99 -1.90
CA ASN A 229 -6.51 5.39 -1.48
C ASN A 229 -5.97 5.54 -0.05
N ALA A 230 -6.42 4.69 0.87
CA ALA A 230 -5.90 4.59 2.23
C ALA A 230 -4.38 4.39 2.25
N ALA A 231 -3.88 3.39 1.51
CA ALA A 231 -2.44 3.10 1.43
C ALA A 231 -1.65 4.22 0.73
N ALA A 232 -2.24 4.96 -0.21
CA ALA A 232 -1.60 6.11 -0.85
C ALA A 232 -1.45 7.30 0.12
N LEU A 233 -2.44 7.54 0.97
CA LEU A 233 -2.39 8.60 1.99
C LEU A 233 -1.30 8.34 3.02
N LEU A 234 -1.24 7.13 3.58
CA LEU A 234 -0.18 6.75 4.51
C LEU A 234 1.22 6.88 3.90
N ARG A 235 1.36 6.56 2.60
CA ARG A 235 2.62 6.78 1.86
C ARG A 235 2.94 8.25 1.64
N THR A 236 1.93 9.11 1.47
CA THR A 236 2.10 10.54 1.22
C THR A 236 2.41 11.30 2.51
N GLU A 237 1.77 10.95 3.62
CA GLU A 237 2.13 11.48 4.95
C GLU A 237 3.53 10.98 5.38
N SER A 238 3.89 9.75 5.04
CA SER A 238 5.27 9.25 5.21
C SER A 238 6.28 9.94 4.29
N ALA A 239 5.87 10.40 3.10
CA ALA A 239 6.72 11.13 2.15
C ALA A 239 6.77 12.65 2.43
N GLY A 240 5.87 13.18 3.25
CA GLY A 240 5.81 14.59 3.66
C GLY A 240 6.78 14.97 4.79
N LEU A 241 7.51 14.00 5.37
CA LEU A 241 8.39 14.23 6.52
C LEU A 241 9.88 14.38 6.17
N LEU A 242 10.23 14.60 4.89
CA LEU A 242 11.59 14.97 4.52
C LEU A 242 11.87 16.48 4.60
N ASP A 243 10.87 17.31 4.91
CA ASP A 243 11.06 18.77 4.98
C ASP A 243 10.35 19.45 6.17
N ASP A 244 9.91 18.70 7.19
CA ASP A 244 9.47 19.29 8.45
C ASP A 244 10.41 18.86 9.59
N ASP A 245 11.14 19.84 10.10
CA ASP A 245 12.26 19.76 11.05
C ASP A 245 11.81 19.35 12.48
N ALA A 246 10.62 18.76 12.61
CA ALA A 246 10.00 18.30 13.84
C ALA A 246 9.63 16.82 13.73
N ALA A 247 10.65 15.99 13.49
CA ALA A 247 10.58 14.56 13.73
C ALA A 247 9.92 14.31 15.11
N GLU A 248 8.72 13.70 15.13
CA GLU A 248 7.94 13.52 16.37
C GLU A 248 8.79 12.88 17.48
N PRO A 249 8.69 13.34 18.74
CA PRO A 249 9.50 12.82 19.84
C PRO A 249 9.30 11.31 19.98
N LEU A 250 10.39 10.58 20.25
CA LEU A 250 10.29 9.13 20.44
C LEU A 250 9.37 8.83 21.63
N PRO A 251 8.53 7.79 21.54
CA PRO A 251 7.59 7.45 22.60
C PRO A 251 8.32 7.15 23.91
N GLU A 252 7.72 7.54 25.04
CA GLU A 252 8.29 7.26 26.35
C GLU A 252 8.33 5.75 26.61
N GLY A 253 9.40 5.29 27.26
CA GLY A 253 9.60 3.88 27.59
C GLY A 253 10.39 3.70 28.88
N VAL A 254 10.62 2.43 29.24
CA VAL A 254 11.38 2.07 30.43
C VAL A 254 12.87 2.06 30.09
N GLU A 255 13.65 2.88 30.80
CA GLU A 255 15.11 2.85 30.69
C GLU A 255 15.65 1.52 31.24
N VAL A 256 16.22 0.71 30.34
CA VAL A 256 16.84 -0.58 30.66
C VAL A 256 18.26 -0.37 31.17
N LYS A 257 18.97 0.60 30.59
CA LYS A 257 20.36 0.90 30.95
C LYS A 257 20.73 2.32 30.56
N ASP A 258 21.53 2.95 31.41
CA ASP A 258 22.17 4.24 31.16
C ASP A 258 23.67 4.16 31.44
N SER A 259 24.48 4.70 30.54
CA SER A 259 25.92 4.79 30.72
C SER A 259 26.54 5.98 29.97
N ARG A 260 27.84 6.20 30.19
CA ARG A 260 28.62 7.02 29.24
C ARG A 260 28.67 6.34 27.87
N GLY A 261 28.91 7.14 26.84
CA GLY A 261 29.07 6.73 25.47
C GLY A 261 30.44 6.15 25.16
N GLY A 262 30.68 5.94 23.87
CA GLY A 262 31.83 5.22 23.36
C GLY A 262 31.43 3.90 22.70
N ILE A 263 32.28 3.43 21.79
CA ILE A 263 32.05 2.23 20.97
C ILE A 263 31.79 0.99 21.84
N ASP A 264 32.62 0.75 22.85
CA ASP A 264 32.48 -0.43 23.72
C ASP A 264 31.17 -0.42 24.51
N GLN A 265 30.75 0.76 24.97
CA GLN A 265 29.49 0.91 25.68
C GLN A 265 28.31 0.71 24.72
N MET A 266 28.36 1.28 23.51
CA MET A 266 27.34 1.04 22.51
C MET A 266 27.19 -0.45 22.17
N ILE A 267 28.30 -1.17 21.99
CA ILE A 267 28.28 -2.63 21.79
C ILE A 267 27.69 -3.34 23.01
N SER A 268 28.03 -2.91 24.23
CA SER A 268 27.46 -3.47 25.46
C SER A 268 25.95 -3.27 25.56
N HIS A 269 25.44 -2.09 25.21
CA HIS A 269 24.00 -1.81 25.16
C HIS A 269 23.31 -2.67 24.11
N LEU A 270 23.89 -2.82 22.91
CA LEU A 270 23.33 -3.68 21.86
C LEU A 270 23.33 -5.17 22.25
N ARG A 271 24.34 -5.64 22.99
CA ARG A 271 24.34 -7.01 23.53
C ARG A 271 23.20 -7.23 24.52
N ILE A 272 23.02 -6.30 25.47
CA ILE A 272 21.91 -6.37 26.43
C ILE A 272 20.56 -6.31 25.71
N ALA A 273 20.43 -5.41 24.73
CA ALA A 273 19.22 -5.32 23.93
C ALA A 273 18.90 -6.64 23.22
N LYS A 274 19.91 -7.30 22.66
CA LYS A 274 19.76 -8.62 22.04
C LYS A 274 19.41 -9.71 23.04
N ASP A 275 20.12 -9.78 24.16
CA ASP A 275 19.93 -10.80 25.19
C ASP A 275 18.53 -10.69 25.83
N GLU A 276 18.03 -9.47 26.02
CA GLU A 276 16.70 -9.18 26.57
C GLU A 276 15.61 -9.04 25.50
N SER A 277 15.94 -9.21 24.21
CA SER A 277 15.01 -9.04 23.08
C SER A 277 14.25 -7.69 23.10
N VAL A 278 14.96 -6.60 23.40
CA VAL A 278 14.40 -5.26 23.59
C VAL A 278 13.83 -4.72 22.28
N THR A 279 12.55 -4.35 22.31
CA THR A 279 11.92 -3.53 21.26
C THR A 279 11.81 -2.11 21.79
N GLY A 280 12.34 -1.13 21.07
CA GLY A 280 12.50 0.25 21.54
C GLY A 280 13.64 0.95 20.82
N TYR A 281 14.50 1.65 21.54
CA TYR A 281 15.61 2.39 20.93
C TYR A 281 16.82 2.55 21.85
N LEU A 282 17.99 2.68 21.25
CA LEU A 282 19.24 3.09 21.90
C LEU A 282 19.52 4.54 21.51
N GLU A 283 19.44 5.44 22.47
CA GLU A 283 19.67 6.86 22.28
C GLU A 283 21.09 7.24 22.71
N SER A 284 21.77 8.02 21.86
CA SER A 284 23.06 8.64 22.14
C SER A 284 22.86 10.14 22.23
N VAL A 285 22.88 10.65 23.46
CA VAL A 285 22.63 12.04 23.81
C VAL A 285 23.96 12.77 23.96
N PRO A 286 24.34 13.69 23.06
CA PRO A 286 25.54 14.49 23.22
C PRO A 286 25.36 15.55 24.33
N MET A 287 26.47 16.14 24.78
CA MET A 287 26.41 17.28 25.71
C MET A 287 25.84 18.54 25.04
N GLU A 288 26.11 18.72 23.74
CA GLU A 288 25.58 19.79 22.89
C GLU A 288 25.24 19.21 21.52
N GLY A 289 24.10 19.62 20.96
CA GLY A 289 23.60 19.14 19.67
C GLY A 289 22.46 18.12 19.80
N GLU A 290 22.08 17.56 18.66
CA GLU A 290 20.92 16.67 18.53
C GLU A 290 21.27 15.21 18.87
N PRO A 291 20.38 14.48 19.57
CA PRO A 291 20.58 13.08 19.88
C PRO A 291 20.55 12.21 18.61
N VAL A 292 21.25 11.08 18.68
CA VAL A 292 21.17 10.02 17.66
C VAL A 292 20.46 8.83 18.27
N SER A 293 19.38 8.37 17.63
CA SER A 293 18.59 7.24 18.11
C SER A 293 18.68 6.07 17.16
N ILE A 294 18.93 4.88 17.68
CA ILE A 294 18.97 3.63 16.91
C ILE A 294 17.75 2.81 17.31
N THR A 295 16.83 2.57 16.38
CA THR A 295 15.62 1.78 16.62
C THR A 295 15.96 0.30 16.69
N LEU A 296 15.39 -0.39 17.68
CA LEU A 296 15.64 -1.80 17.98
C LEU A 296 14.32 -2.59 17.89
N VAL A 297 14.34 -3.70 17.14
CA VAL A 297 13.24 -4.67 17.08
C VAL A 297 13.78 -6.01 17.57
N GLY A 298 13.28 -6.49 18.71
CA GLY A 298 13.79 -7.73 19.32
C GLY A 298 15.30 -7.70 19.62
N GLY A 299 15.86 -6.51 19.89
CA GLY A 299 17.28 -6.28 20.14
C GLY A 299 18.15 -6.13 18.90
N ILE A 300 17.56 -6.15 17.70
CA ILE A 300 18.25 -5.99 16.41
C ILE A 300 18.08 -4.53 15.93
N PRO A 301 19.17 -3.82 15.59
CA PRO A 301 19.08 -2.50 14.95
C PRO A 301 18.32 -2.56 13.63
N ALA A 302 17.24 -1.81 13.53
CA ALA A 302 16.37 -1.75 12.35
C ALA A 302 16.44 -0.39 11.63
N GLY A 303 16.88 0.67 12.33
CA GLY A 303 16.99 2.01 11.76
C GLY A 303 17.83 2.94 12.63
N ILE A 304 18.23 4.07 12.06
CA ILE A 304 18.94 5.14 12.77
C ILE A 304 18.32 6.49 12.41
N ARG A 305 18.06 7.29 13.44
CA ARG A 305 17.51 8.64 13.34
C ARG A 305 18.55 9.62 13.89
N ALA A 306 18.97 10.56 13.05
CA ALA A 306 19.99 11.52 13.42
C ALA A 306 19.76 12.84 12.67
N LYS A 307 19.33 13.89 13.37
CA LYS A 307 19.15 15.22 12.77
C LYS A 307 20.49 15.80 12.33
N GLY A 308 20.52 16.40 11.14
CA GLY A 308 21.73 17.02 10.58
C GLY A 308 22.92 16.05 10.38
N ALA A 309 22.67 14.76 10.15
CA ALA A 309 23.70 13.85 9.61
C ALA A 309 23.50 13.73 8.10
N ASP A 310 24.55 14.05 7.34
CA ASP A 310 24.53 13.95 5.87
C ASP A 310 24.59 12.49 5.37
N SER A 311 24.89 11.54 6.26
CA SER A 311 24.97 10.12 5.94
C SER A 311 24.79 9.20 7.15
N THR A 312 24.44 7.94 6.91
CA THR A 312 24.38 6.88 7.92
C THR A 312 25.71 6.71 8.66
N GLU A 313 26.84 6.80 7.95
CA GLU A 313 28.19 6.71 8.54
C GLU A 313 28.46 7.86 9.50
N GLY A 314 28.05 9.08 9.13
CA GLY A 314 28.11 10.26 9.99
C GLY A 314 27.25 10.09 11.25
N ALA A 315 26.03 9.57 11.09
CA ALA A 315 25.14 9.28 12.20
C ALA A 315 25.73 8.25 13.18
N VAL A 316 26.29 7.14 12.69
CA VAL A 316 26.94 6.10 13.52
C VAL A 316 28.18 6.66 14.22
N THR A 317 28.97 7.47 13.53
CA THR A 317 30.16 8.11 14.11
C THR A 317 29.78 9.03 15.27
N ARG A 318 28.71 9.82 15.13
CA ARG A 318 28.19 10.65 16.23
C ARG A 318 27.61 9.83 17.38
N ALA A 319 26.86 8.77 17.06
CA ALA A 319 26.25 7.90 18.06
C ALA A 319 27.28 7.22 18.99
N THR A 320 28.48 6.95 18.46
CA THR A 320 29.55 6.23 19.17
C THR A 320 30.53 7.15 19.90
N SER A 321 30.29 8.46 19.93
CA SER A 321 31.17 9.40 20.63
C SER A 321 31.24 9.11 22.13
N SER A 322 32.45 9.13 22.70
CA SER A 322 32.69 8.90 24.12
C SER A 322 32.20 10.01 25.04
N SER A 323 31.97 11.22 24.49
CA SER A 323 31.42 12.36 25.23
C SER A 323 29.92 12.26 25.48
N ASN A 324 29.24 11.35 24.78
CA ASN A 324 27.79 11.24 24.82
C ASN A 324 27.35 10.41 26.04
N ARG A 325 26.05 10.44 26.32
CA ARG A 325 25.37 9.53 27.25
C ARG A 325 24.52 8.57 26.44
N LEU A 326 24.59 7.28 26.74
CA LEU A 326 23.81 6.24 26.08
C LEU A 326 22.67 5.80 26.97
N ARG A 327 21.47 5.73 26.41
CA ARG A 327 20.25 5.24 27.07
C ARG A 327 19.61 4.16 26.21
N LEU A 328 19.50 2.97 26.76
CA LEU A 328 18.69 1.90 26.17
C LEU A 328 17.29 1.99 26.75
N VAL A 329 16.31 2.25 25.89
CA VAL A 329 14.91 2.39 26.26
C VAL A 329 14.11 1.25 25.63
N ARG A 330 13.31 0.59 26.46
CA ARG A 330 12.36 -0.45 26.05
C ARG A 330 10.96 0.15 26.00
N LEU A 331 10.25 -0.08 24.91
CA LEU A 331 8.83 0.23 24.79
C LEU A 331 8.02 -0.97 25.29
N ASP A 332 6.94 -0.71 26.03
CA ASP A 332 6.12 -1.77 26.59
C ASP A 332 5.29 -2.49 25.51
N ARG A 333 5.06 -3.79 25.75
CA ARG A 333 4.50 -4.77 24.80
C ARG A 333 3.01 -4.58 24.42
N THR A 334 2.40 -3.45 24.77
CA THR A 334 1.03 -3.10 24.34
C THR A 334 1.00 -2.41 22.97
N MET A 335 2.13 -2.36 22.27
CA MET A 335 2.29 -1.91 20.88
C MET A 335 2.95 -3.05 20.09
N ARG A 336 2.20 -4.12 19.83
CA ARG A 336 2.71 -5.32 19.15
C ARG A 336 1.71 -5.84 18.13
#